data_AF-A0A3D1XSV1-F1
#
_entry.id   AF-A0A3D1XSV1-F1
#
_cell.length_a   1.000
_cell.length_b   1.000
_cell.length_c   1.000
_cell.angle_alpha   90.00
_cell.angle_beta   90.00
_cell.angle_gamma   90.00
#
_symmetry.space_group_name_H-M   'P 1'
#
loop_
_entity.id
_entity.type
_entity.pdbx_description
1 polymer ?
#
loop_
_entity_poly.entity_id
_entity_poly.type
_entity_poly.pdbx_seq_one_letter_code
_entity_poly.pdbx_strand_id
1 'polypeptide(L)'
;MFILESKKLDLIFKLLIGIDLVAMLIIFIHVRIWPDFPVPHIGNRLNNPFMFFLILLILRGWVNSYFRGKQLSLIKRITTEEPIRIYFFSILLIIQIGLEIMWFRQPYDGDFFWNLNAEKGYGTLFATAQLFVLGMVVLITARVDYGENAPWSEKLPWFMVAFVYFFIGLDDCVGIHENFIAIGGKLALDSVTFHFIHEWLWFYGPVAVVVVIFFARFFLKRFSYSPKVMGTMFVALTLWIGVLILEGLSKKVVDPLSYDYTRILIGIEEGFEMLGATLFIIGFSKHLKNLQEKSTPKL
;
A
#
# COMPACT_ATOMS: atom_id res chain seq x y z
N MET A 1 -6.60 -24.63 2.01
CA MET A 1 -6.30 -23.85 3.24
C MET A 1 -7.36 -24.22 4.27
N PHE A 2 -6.98 -24.93 5.32
CA PHE A 2 -7.91 -25.28 6.41
C PHE A 2 -8.30 -24.00 7.17
N ILE A 3 -9.61 -23.80 7.34
CA ILE A 3 -10.18 -22.67 8.07
C ILE A 3 -10.42 -23.13 9.49
N LEU A 4 -9.83 -22.43 10.46
CA LEU A 4 -10.09 -22.70 11.87
C LEU A 4 -11.27 -21.85 12.32
N GLU A 5 -12.50 -22.34 12.14
CA GLU A 5 -13.69 -21.67 12.69
C GLU A 5 -13.63 -21.69 14.22
N SER A 6 -13.56 -20.50 14.84
CA SER A 6 -13.48 -20.40 16.30
C SER A 6 -14.18 -19.15 16.82
N LYS A 7 -15.34 -19.35 17.46
CA LYS A 7 -16.11 -18.27 18.10
C LYS A 7 -15.32 -17.58 19.21
N LYS A 8 -14.49 -18.32 19.96
CA LYS A 8 -13.64 -17.76 21.03
C LYS A 8 -12.58 -16.84 20.45
N LEU A 9 -11.87 -17.27 19.40
CA LEU A 9 -10.86 -16.43 18.73
C LEU A 9 -11.49 -15.22 18.03
N ASP A 10 -12.66 -15.37 17.39
CA ASP A 10 -13.39 -14.23 16.81
C ASP A 10 -13.75 -13.19 17.87
N LEU A 11 -14.19 -13.60 19.06
CA LEU A 11 -14.47 -12.68 20.16
C LEU A 11 -13.21 -11.96 20.64
N ILE A 12 -12.09 -12.69 20.78
CA ILE A 12 -10.78 -12.10 21.14
C ILE A 12 -10.36 -11.06 20.11
N PHE A 13 -10.38 -11.39 18.82
CA PHE A 13 -10.00 -10.44 17.78
C PHE A 13 -10.93 -9.22 17.71
N LYS A 14 -12.25 -9.40 17.92
CA LYS A 14 -13.18 -8.25 18.03
C LYS A 14 -12.81 -7.33 19.18
N LEU A 15 -12.49 -7.88 20.35
CA LEU A 15 -12.08 -7.11 21.51
C LEU A 15 -10.77 -6.36 21.23
N LEU A 16 -9.77 -7.04 20.68
CA LEU A 16 -8.48 -6.44 20.33
C LEU A 16 -8.65 -5.31 19.30
N ILE A 17 -9.47 -5.51 18.25
CA ILE A 17 -9.81 -4.47 17.28
C ILE A 17 -10.46 -3.26 17.98
N GLY A 18 -11.38 -3.50 18.92
CA GLY A 18 -12.03 -2.44 19.68
C GLY A 18 -11.03 -1.63 20.54
N ILE A 19 -10.13 -2.32 21.24
CA ILE A 19 -9.07 -1.68 22.04
C ILE A 19 -8.15 -0.84 21.15
N ASP A 20 -7.75 -1.38 20.01
CA ASP A 20 -6.83 -0.72 19.09
C ASP A 20 -7.45 0.52 18.43
N LEU A 21 -8.73 0.46 18.07
CA LEU A 21 -9.50 1.62 17.61
C LEU A 21 -9.60 2.73 18.68
N VAL A 22 -9.80 2.34 19.95
CA VAL A 22 -9.80 3.30 21.06
C VAL A 22 -8.41 3.91 21.27
N ALA A 23 -7.35 3.11 21.18
CA ALA A 23 -5.98 3.60 21.27
C ALA A 23 -5.65 4.60 20.15
N MET A 24 -6.00 4.29 18.90
CA MET A 24 -5.86 5.22 17.77
C MET A 24 -6.66 6.51 17.98
N LEU A 25 -7.89 6.42 18.49
CA LEU A 25 -8.70 7.60 18.78
C LEU A 25 -8.07 8.47 19.88
N ILE A 26 -7.56 7.86 20.95
CA ILE A 26 -6.88 8.57 22.04
C ILE A 26 -5.63 9.29 21.51
N ILE A 27 -4.82 8.61 20.69
CA ILE A 27 -3.65 9.22 20.03
C ILE A 27 -4.10 10.40 19.16
N PHE A 28 -5.13 10.20 18.34
CA PHE A 28 -5.65 11.26 17.47
C PHE A 28 -6.14 12.47 18.27
N ILE A 29 -6.88 12.27 19.37
CA ILE A 29 -7.38 13.36 20.21
C ILE A 29 -6.22 14.14 20.82
N HIS A 30 -5.25 13.46 21.44
CA HIS A 30 -4.07 14.11 22.02
C HIS A 30 -3.34 14.96 20.99
N VAL A 31 -3.11 14.39 19.81
CA VAL A 31 -2.25 15.04 18.83
C VAL A 31 -2.98 16.09 18.00
N ARG A 32 -4.30 16.01 17.84
CA ARG A 32 -5.06 16.89 16.93
C ARG A 32 -6.06 17.82 17.57
N ILE A 33 -6.61 17.46 18.72
CA ILE A 33 -7.77 18.17 19.28
C ILE A 33 -7.43 18.77 20.64
N TRP A 34 -6.89 17.96 21.55
CA TRP A 34 -6.70 18.31 22.94
C TRP A 34 -5.40 17.68 23.49
N PRO A 35 -4.27 18.41 23.46
CA PRO A 35 -2.98 17.91 23.96
C PRO A 35 -3.00 17.46 25.42
N ASP A 36 -3.75 18.17 26.27
CA ASP A 36 -3.90 17.85 27.70
C ASP A 36 -5.12 16.98 28.01
N PHE A 37 -5.52 16.10 27.08
CA PHE A 37 -6.67 15.22 27.26
C PHE A 37 -6.50 14.34 28.51
N PRO A 38 -7.52 14.19 29.38
CA PRO A 38 -7.39 13.55 30.71
C PRO A 38 -7.33 12.01 30.67
N VAL A 39 -6.76 11.44 29.60
CA VAL A 39 -6.49 10.01 29.44
C VAL A 39 -4.98 9.87 29.22
N PRO A 40 -4.31 8.82 29.73
CA PRO A 40 -2.86 8.68 29.55
C PRO A 40 -2.45 8.78 28.09
N HIS A 41 -1.40 9.55 27.83
CA HIS A 41 -0.83 9.72 26.49
C HIS A 41 -0.14 8.42 26.04
N ILE A 42 -0.75 7.70 25.09
CA ILE A 42 -0.31 6.35 24.68
C ILE A 42 0.79 6.40 23.60
N GLY A 43 0.98 7.54 22.94
CA GLY A 43 2.00 7.73 21.91
C GLY A 43 1.61 8.80 20.90
N ASN A 44 2.52 9.12 19.98
CA ASN A 44 2.32 10.16 18.96
C ASN A 44 2.11 9.62 17.54
N ARG A 45 2.24 8.30 17.35
CA ARG A 45 2.22 7.66 16.01
C ARG A 45 0.99 6.79 15.86
N LEU A 46 0.25 7.00 14.77
CA LEU A 46 -0.90 6.18 14.42
C LEU A 46 -0.50 4.90 13.67
N ASN A 47 0.68 4.85 13.05
CA ASN A 47 1.08 3.76 12.15
C ASN A 47 1.10 2.38 12.81
N ASN A 48 1.71 2.24 13.99
CA ASN A 48 1.83 0.95 14.65
C ASN A 48 0.45 0.38 15.06
N PRO A 49 -0.42 1.15 15.75
CA PRO A 49 -1.82 0.75 15.94
C PRO A 49 -2.54 0.46 14.63
N PHE A 50 -2.38 1.30 13.61
CA PHE A 50 -3.05 1.10 12.33
C PHE A 50 -2.64 -0.21 11.63
N MET A 51 -1.34 -0.54 11.64
CA MET A 51 -0.85 -1.81 11.13
C MET A 51 -1.39 -2.99 11.93
N PHE A 52 -1.40 -2.87 13.25
CA PHE A 52 -1.97 -3.90 14.12
C PHE A 52 -3.45 -4.14 13.83
N PHE A 53 -4.22 -3.08 13.63
CA PHE A 53 -5.61 -3.13 13.20
C PHE A 53 -5.77 -3.92 11.89
N LEU A 54 -4.96 -3.63 10.86
CA LEU A 54 -5.02 -4.35 9.59
C LEU A 54 -4.71 -5.84 9.74
N ILE A 55 -3.68 -6.19 10.54
CA ILE A 55 -3.34 -7.58 10.85
C ILE A 55 -4.51 -8.28 11.57
N LEU A 56 -5.11 -7.63 12.56
CA LEU A 56 -6.25 -8.17 13.30
C LEU A 56 -7.47 -8.42 12.40
N LEU A 57 -7.73 -7.54 11.41
CA LEU A 57 -8.79 -7.77 10.43
C LEU A 57 -8.55 -9.03 9.60
N ILE A 58 -7.31 -9.27 9.18
CA ILE A 58 -6.92 -10.47 8.42
C ILE A 58 -7.07 -11.73 9.30
N LEU A 59 -6.51 -11.71 10.51
CA LEU A 59 -6.58 -12.83 11.44
C LEU A 59 -8.03 -13.18 11.80
N ARG A 60 -8.88 -12.17 12.01
CA ARG A 60 -10.31 -12.37 12.21
C ARG A 60 -10.98 -13.00 10.99
N GLY A 61 -10.64 -12.57 9.78
CA GLY A 61 -11.11 -13.19 8.54
C GLY A 61 -10.67 -14.65 8.37
N TRP A 62 -9.55 -15.05 8.97
CA TRP A 62 -9.12 -16.45 8.99
C TRP A 62 -10.01 -17.31 9.91
N VAL A 63 -10.40 -16.80 11.07
CA VAL A 63 -11.17 -17.59 12.06
C VAL A 63 -12.70 -17.45 11.97
N ASN A 64 -13.19 -16.57 11.10
CA ASN A 64 -14.62 -16.31 10.90
C ASN A 64 -14.95 -16.16 9.40
N SER A 65 -15.43 -17.23 8.77
CA SER A 65 -15.79 -17.25 7.35
C SER A 65 -16.91 -16.29 6.98
N TYR A 66 -17.89 -16.05 7.87
CA TYR A 66 -18.97 -15.09 7.62
C TYR A 66 -18.43 -13.66 7.52
N PHE A 67 -17.59 -13.26 8.48
CA PHE A 67 -16.92 -11.96 8.46
C PHE A 67 -16.07 -11.81 7.20
N ARG A 68 -15.24 -12.82 6.88
CA ARG A 68 -14.42 -12.81 5.65
C ARG A 68 -15.28 -12.68 4.39
N GLY A 69 -16.35 -13.47 4.28
CA GLY A 69 -17.27 -13.43 3.15
C GLY A 69 -17.86 -12.04 2.95
N LYS A 70 -18.29 -11.38 4.04
CA LYS A 70 -18.79 -10.00 4.00
C LYS A 70 -17.73 -9.01 3.54
N GLN A 71 -16.49 -9.09 4.05
CA GLN A 71 -15.40 -8.18 3.64
C GLN A 71 -14.99 -8.39 2.18
N LEU A 72 -14.78 -9.63 1.76
CA LEU A 72 -14.43 -9.95 0.37
C LEU A 72 -15.54 -9.53 -0.60
N SER A 73 -16.81 -9.72 -0.22
CA SER A 73 -17.95 -9.25 -1.01
C SER A 73 -17.99 -7.73 -1.12
N LEU A 74 -17.65 -7.01 -0.05
CA LEU A 74 -17.57 -5.55 -0.08
C LEU A 74 -16.45 -5.09 -1.02
N ILE A 75 -15.24 -5.63 -0.87
CA ILE A 75 -14.07 -5.31 -1.73
C ILE A 75 -14.40 -5.61 -3.19
N LYS A 76 -14.99 -6.77 -3.48
CA LYS A 76 -15.45 -7.12 -4.83
C LYS A 76 -16.45 -6.08 -5.35
N ARG A 77 -17.50 -5.78 -4.58
CA ARG A 77 -18.54 -4.82 -4.97
C ARG A 77 -17.98 -3.44 -5.30
N ILE A 78 -17.19 -2.86 -4.39
CA ILE A 78 -16.59 -1.52 -4.61
C ILE A 78 -15.57 -1.50 -5.75
N THR A 79 -15.04 -2.65 -6.17
CA THR A 79 -14.08 -2.71 -7.27
C THR A 79 -14.68 -3.16 -8.59
N THR A 80 -15.87 -3.77 -8.65
CA THR A 80 -16.41 -4.31 -9.93
C THR A 80 -17.79 -3.77 -10.32
N GLU A 81 -18.61 -3.35 -9.36
CA GLU A 81 -20.01 -2.97 -9.62
C GLU A 81 -20.17 -1.47 -9.86
N GLU A 82 -20.86 -1.09 -10.94
CA GLU A 82 -21.21 0.31 -11.20
C GLU A 82 -22.57 0.65 -10.58
N PRO A 83 -22.76 1.88 -10.02
CA PRO A 83 -21.86 3.03 -10.03
C PRO A 83 -20.85 3.07 -8.86
N ILE A 84 -20.89 2.10 -7.95
CA ILE A 84 -20.11 2.10 -6.70
C ILE A 84 -18.61 2.14 -6.98
N ARG A 85 -18.17 1.44 -8.02
CA ARG A 85 -16.80 1.40 -8.50
C ARG A 85 -16.29 2.78 -8.89
N ILE A 86 -17.07 3.57 -9.62
CA ILE A 86 -16.73 4.96 -9.94
C ILE A 86 -16.55 5.76 -8.65
N TYR A 87 -17.49 5.67 -7.70
CA TYR A 87 -17.37 6.41 -6.44
C TYR A 87 -16.14 6.03 -5.63
N PHE A 88 -15.83 4.73 -5.56
CA PHE A 88 -14.64 4.25 -4.87
C PHE A 88 -13.35 4.84 -5.45
N PHE A 89 -13.16 4.77 -6.78
CA PHE A 89 -11.98 5.34 -7.41
C PHE A 89 -11.93 6.86 -7.34
N SER A 90 -13.07 7.55 -7.47
CA SER A 90 -13.13 8.99 -7.28
C SER A 90 -12.72 9.40 -5.87
N ILE A 91 -13.14 8.66 -4.84
CA ILE A 91 -12.74 8.94 -3.45
C ILE A 91 -11.23 8.75 -3.27
N LEU A 92 -10.62 7.69 -3.82
CA LEU A 92 -9.17 7.50 -3.75
C LEU A 92 -8.42 8.69 -4.37
N LEU A 93 -8.84 9.14 -5.56
CA LEU A 93 -8.21 10.28 -6.23
C LEU A 93 -8.43 11.60 -5.48
N ILE A 94 -9.61 11.83 -4.91
CA ILE A 94 -9.90 13.02 -4.10
C ILE A 94 -9.00 13.06 -2.86
N ILE A 95 -8.82 11.93 -2.18
CA ILE A 95 -7.93 11.84 -1.01
C ILE A 95 -6.49 12.14 -1.42
N GLN A 96 -6.00 11.54 -2.52
CA GLN A 96 -4.65 11.79 -3.04
C GLN A 96 -4.42 13.26 -3.37
N ILE A 97 -5.34 13.87 -4.14
CA ILE A 97 -5.26 15.30 -4.47
C ILE A 97 -5.30 16.14 -3.18
N GLY A 98 -6.13 15.78 -2.20
CA GLY A 98 -6.18 16.45 -0.91
C GLY A 98 -4.85 16.36 -0.15
N LEU A 99 -4.21 15.18 -0.13
CA LEU A 99 -2.91 14.96 0.49
C LEU A 99 -1.82 15.81 -0.19
N GLU A 100 -1.77 15.83 -1.52
CA GLU A 100 -0.86 16.69 -2.29
C GLU A 100 -1.07 18.18 -2.01
N ILE A 101 -2.33 18.64 -2.03
CA ILE A 101 -2.65 20.03 -1.71
C ILE A 101 -2.17 20.40 -0.30
N MET A 102 -2.39 19.51 0.67
CA MET A 102 -1.96 19.74 2.04
C MET A 102 -0.43 19.72 2.18
N TRP A 103 0.25 18.82 1.46
CA TRP A 103 1.71 18.79 1.37
C TRP A 103 2.28 20.11 0.89
N PHE A 104 1.74 20.69 -0.18
CA PHE A 104 2.23 21.98 -0.72
C PHE A 104 1.74 23.21 0.05
N ARG A 105 0.70 23.08 0.88
CA ARG A 105 0.17 24.20 1.67
C ARG A 105 0.87 24.34 3.02
N GLN A 106 1.28 23.26 3.65
CA GLN A 106 1.89 23.30 4.99
C GLN A 106 3.37 23.74 4.92
N PRO A 107 3.90 24.52 5.86
CA PRO A 107 5.35 24.74 5.96
C PRO A 107 6.08 23.39 6.10
N TYR A 108 7.32 23.29 5.59
CA TYR A 108 8.11 22.06 5.65
C TYR A 108 8.34 21.58 7.10
N ASP A 109 8.57 22.52 8.02
CA ASP A 109 8.70 22.29 9.47
C ASP A 109 7.34 22.31 10.19
N GLY A 110 6.24 22.27 9.44
CA GLY A 110 4.89 22.38 9.94
C GLY A 110 4.34 21.09 10.53
N ASP A 111 3.06 20.86 10.30
CA ASP A 111 2.34 19.73 10.85
C ASP A 111 2.81 18.39 10.24
N PHE A 112 3.55 17.61 11.03
CA PHE A 112 4.13 16.32 10.66
C PHE A 112 3.14 15.30 10.10
N PHE A 113 1.83 15.43 10.38
CA PHE A 113 0.81 14.54 9.83
C PHE A 113 0.49 14.79 8.35
N TRP A 114 0.74 15.99 7.86
CA TRP A 114 0.59 16.34 6.43
C TRP A 114 1.91 16.26 5.68
N ASN A 115 2.99 15.93 6.37
CA ASN A 115 4.27 15.70 5.75
C ASN A 115 4.22 14.34 5.03
N LEU A 116 4.29 14.34 3.70
CA LEU A 116 4.27 13.10 2.92
C LEU A 116 5.59 12.33 3.07
N ASN A 117 6.71 13.05 3.16
CA ASN A 117 8.04 12.48 3.45
C ASN A 117 8.16 11.85 4.84
N ALA A 118 7.24 12.19 5.74
CA ALA A 118 7.18 11.55 7.03
C ALA A 118 6.45 10.22 6.84
N GLU A 119 7.18 9.10 6.94
CA GLU A 119 6.65 7.71 6.99
C GLU A 119 5.68 7.44 8.16
N LYS A 120 5.04 8.48 8.71
CA LYS A 120 4.30 8.56 9.97
C LYS A 120 3.06 9.45 9.84
N GLY A 121 2.82 10.03 8.67
CA GLY A 121 1.72 10.95 8.39
C GLY A 121 0.47 10.30 7.81
N TYR A 122 -0.52 11.13 7.45
CA TYR A 122 -1.75 10.67 6.80
C TYR A 122 -1.51 10.08 5.42
N GLY A 123 -0.46 10.55 4.70
CA GLY A 123 -0.02 9.96 3.44
C GLY A 123 0.30 8.47 3.62
N THR A 124 1.17 8.15 4.57
CA THR A 124 1.55 6.77 4.89
C THR A 124 0.36 5.90 5.29
N LEU A 125 -0.53 6.38 6.16
CA LEU A 125 -1.72 5.63 6.56
C LEU A 125 -2.63 5.32 5.35
N PHE A 126 -2.81 6.30 4.46
CA PHE A 126 -3.60 6.14 3.25
C PHE A 126 -2.93 5.17 2.26
N ALA A 127 -1.65 5.36 1.94
CA ALA A 127 -0.89 4.51 1.04
C ALA A 127 -0.87 3.06 1.55
N THR A 128 -0.63 2.86 2.85
CA THR A 128 -0.71 1.53 3.49
C THR A 128 -2.09 0.91 3.31
N ALA A 129 -3.17 1.62 3.62
CA ALA A 129 -4.53 1.11 3.46
C ALA A 129 -4.82 0.74 2.00
N GLN A 130 -4.38 1.58 1.08
CA GLN A 130 -4.53 1.41 -0.35
C GLN A 130 -3.79 0.17 -0.87
N LEU A 131 -2.54 -0.04 -0.44
CA LEU A 131 -1.72 -1.20 -0.77
C LEU A 131 -2.31 -2.50 -0.20
N PHE A 132 -2.89 -2.45 1.00
CA PHE A 132 -3.62 -3.59 1.56
C PHE A 132 -4.87 -3.93 0.74
N VAL A 133 -5.66 -2.92 0.34
CA VAL A 133 -6.80 -3.13 -0.55
C VAL A 133 -6.34 -3.69 -1.90
N LEU A 134 -5.25 -3.17 -2.47
CA LEU A 134 -4.65 -3.66 -3.70
C LEU A 134 -4.25 -5.14 -3.59
N GLY A 135 -3.50 -5.52 -2.55
CA GLY A 135 -3.13 -6.92 -2.28
C GLY A 135 -4.37 -7.83 -2.18
N MET A 136 -5.42 -7.38 -1.51
CA MET A 136 -6.68 -8.13 -1.43
C MET A 136 -7.39 -8.26 -2.79
N VAL A 137 -7.41 -7.20 -3.60
CA VAL A 137 -7.96 -7.23 -4.96
C VAL A 137 -7.18 -8.19 -5.84
N VAL A 138 -5.85 -8.24 -5.73
CA VAL A 138 -5.00 -9.22 -6.42
C VAL A 138 -5.37 -10.64 -6.03
N LEU A 139 -5.53 -10.93 -4.73
CA LEU A 139 -5.90 -12.28 -4.27
C LEU A 139 -7.31 -12.69 -4.70
N ILE A 140 -8.28 -11.78 -4.69
CA ILE A 140 -9.63 -12.04 -5.21
C ILE A 140 -9.55 -12.33 -6.71
N THR A 141 -8.81 -11.52 -7.45
CA THR A 141 -8.62 -11.67 -8.89
C THR A 141 -7.97 -13.00 -9.22
N ALA A 142 -6.90 -13.35 -8.50
CA ALA A 142 -6.18 -14.60 -8.65
C ALA A 142 -7.11 -15.81 -8.52
N ARG A 143 -7.94 -15.83 -7.47
CA ARG A 143 -8.88 -16.94 -7.22
C ARG A 143 -9.85 -17.15 -8.37
N VAL A 144 -10.28 -16.07 -9.03
CA VAL A 144 -11.18 -16.13 -10.18
C VAL A 144 -10.44 -16.50 -11.47
N ASP A 145 -9.20 -16.01 -11.66
CA ASP A 145 -8.41 -16.26 -12.88
C ASP A 145 -7.98 -17.73 -13.01
N TYR A 146 -7.32 -18.27 -11.99
CA TYR A 146 -6.77 -19.64 -12.07
C TYR A 146 -7.82 -20.72 -11.73
N GLY A 147 -8.89 -20.39 -11.01
CA GLY A 147 -9.94 -21.34 -10.60
C GLY A 147 -9.56 -22.27 -9.43
N GLU A 148 -10.50 -22.98 -8.81
CA GLU A 148 -10.22 -23.65 -7.51
C GLU A 148 -9.12 -24.73 -7.59
N ASN A 149 -9.02 -25.41 -8.74
CA ASN A 149 -8.15 -26.58 -8.94
C ASN A 149 -6.80 -26.29 -9.62
N ALA A 150 -6.40 -25.03 -9.81
CA ALA A 150 -5.13 -24.73 -10.48
C ALA A 150 -3.91 -25.28 -9.72
N PRO A 151 -2.85 -25.69 -10.45
CA PRO A 151 -1.59 -26.07 -9.85
C PRO A 151 -0.90 -24.88 -9.15
N TRP A 152 0.02 -25.18 -8.23
CA TRP A 152 0.78 -24.17 -7.49
C TRP A 152 1.62 -23.25 -8.38
N SER A 153 2.08 -23.73 -9.53
CA SER A 153 2.81 -22.93 -10.53
C SER A 153 1.99 -21.76 -11.09
N GLU A 154 0.66 -21.86 -11.06
CA GLU A 154 -0.23 -20.78 -11.48
C GLU A 154 -0.65 -19.88 -10.31
N LYS A 155 -0.74 -20.44 -9.10
CA LYS A 155 -1.11 -19.73 -7.88
C LYS A 155 0.02 -18.86 -7.34
N LEU A 156 1.24 -19.39 -7.34
CA LEU A 156 2.41 -18.76 -6.73
C LEU A 156 2.71 -17.36 -7.28
N PRO A 157 2.68 -17.09 -8.59
CA PRO A 157 2.94 -15.75 -9.11
C PRO A 157 1.95 -14.71 -8.58
N TRP A 158 0.66 -15.06 -8.47
CA TRP A 158 -0.35 -14.17 -7.90
C TRP A 158 -0.10 -13.87 -6.42
N PHE A 159 0.28 -14.89 -5.64
CA PHE A 159 0.64 -14.70 -4.23
C PHE A 159 1.89 -13.82 -4.08
N MET A 160 2.90 -13.99 -4.95
CA MET A 160 4.09 -13.14 -4.95
C MET A 160 3.75 -11.67 -5.26
N VAL A 161 2.88 -11.42 -6.25
CA VAL A 161 2.40 -10.07 -6.55
C VAL A 161 1.67 -9.45 -5.36
N ALA A 162 0.72 -10.17 -4.75
CA ALA A 162 0.02 -9.69 -3.57
C ALA A 162 0.96 -9.44 -2.37
N PHE A 163 1.93 -10.34 -2.17
CA PHE A 163 2.93 -10.24 -1.12
C PHE A 163 3.76 -8.97 -1.25
N VAL A 164 4.22 -8.62 -2.46
CA VAL A 164 4.96 -7.36 -2.68
C VAL A 164 4.14 -6.16 -2.21
N TYR A 165 2.85 -6.07 -2.58
CA TYR A 165 2.01 -4.96 -2.15
C TYR A 165 1.78 -4.92 -0.64
N PHE A 166 1.52 -6.06 0.00
CA PHE A 166 1.40 -6.12 1.46
C PHE A 166 2.71 -5.80 2.18
N PHE A 167 3.84 -6.24 1.61
CA PHE A 167 5.15 -6.00 2.18
C PHE A 167 5.52 -4.53 2.15
N ILE A 168 5.31 -3.84 1.02
CA ILE A 168 5.56 -2.40 0.91
C ILE A 168 4.70 -1.63 1.92
N GLY A 169 3.37 -1.88 1.95
CA GLY A 169 2.51 -1.19 2.92
C GLY A 169 2.85 -1.54 4.38
N LEU A 170 3.39 -2.73 4.66
CA LEU A 170 3.92 -3.06 5.98
C LEU A 170 5.18 -2.26 6.30
N ASP A 171 6.11 -2.20 5.35
CA ASP A 171 7.37 -1.47 5.46
C ASP A 171 7.12 0.01 5.71
N ASP A 172 6.29 0.68 4.90
CA ASP A 172 6.01 2.12 5.04
C ASP A 172 5.42 2.47 6.42
N CYS A 173 4.57 1.59 6.97
CA CYS A 173 3.99 1.84 8.29
C CYS A 173 4.97 1.56 9.44
N VAL A 174 5.88 0.60 9.28
CA VAL A 174 6.76 0.11 10.36
C VAL A 174 8.18 0.70 10.28
N GLY A 175 8.61 1.18 9.12
CA GLY A 175 9.97 1.64 8.84
C GLY A 175 10.98 0.48 8.87
N ILE A 176 10.69 -0.66 8.22
CA ILE A 176 11.64 -1.78 8.17
C ILE A 176 12.90 -1.34 7.42
N HIS A 177 12.73 -0.63 6.31
CA HIS A 177 13.82 -0.09 5.50
C HIS A 177 14.62 1.01 6.21
N GLU A 178 14.01 1.78 7.13
CA GLU A 178 14.74 2.73 8.00
C GLU A 178 15.83 1.99 8.83
N ASN A 179 15.58 0.75 9.27
CA ASN A 179 16.58 -0.02 10.03
C ASN A 179 17.81 -0.39 9.18
N PHE A 180 17.64 -0.61 7.88
CA PHE A 180 18.76 -0.87 6.97
C PHE A 180 19.59 0.40 6.73
N ILE A 181 18.97 1.58 6.73
CA ILE A 181 19.71 2.86 6.73
C ILE A 181 20.58 2.96 7.99
N ALA A 182 20.01 2.66 9.16
CA ALA A 182 20.75 2.72 10.43
C ALA A 182 21.91 1.71 10.51
N ILE A 183 21.74 0.51 9.94
CA ILE A 183 22.79 -0.52 9.86
C ILE A 183 23.84 -0.15 8.81
N GLY A 184 23.39 0.30 7.62
CA GLY A 184 24.24 0.73 6.52
C GLY A 184 25.11 1.91 6.90
N GLY A 185 24.55 2.92 7.56
CA GLY A 185 25.30 4.08 8.08
C GLY A 185 26.36 3.70 9.10
N LYS A 186 26.14 2.66 9.92
CA LYS A 186 27.15 2.15 10.87
C LYS A 186 28.24 1.31 10.19
N LEU A 187 27.90 0.58 9.13
CA LEU A 187 28.87 -0.23 8.37
C LEU A 187 29.68 0.59 7.36
N ALA A 188 29.12 1.70 6.87
CA ALA A 188 29.68 2.51 5.78
C ALA A 188 30.48 3.75 6.24
N LEU A 189 30.81 3.85 7.54
CA LEU A 189 31.46 5.03 8.15
C LEU A 189 32.77 5.50 7.48
N ASP A 190 33.38 4.74 6.57
CA ASP A 190 34.60 5.12 5.84
C ASP A 190 34.49 5.11 4.30
N SER A 191 33.32 4.82 3.71
CA SER A 191 33.21 4.64 2.25
C SER A 191 32.39 5.73 1.56
N VAL A 192 33.09 6.66 0.91
CA VAL A 192 32.54 7.72 0.04
C VAL A 192 31.55 7.18 -1.01
N THR A 193 31.70 5.91 -1.42
CA THR A 193 30.89 5.23 -2.43
C THR A 193 29.43 5.02 -2.04
N PHE A 194 29.10 4.96 -0.75
CA PHE A 194 27.73 4.67 -0.30
C PHE A 194 26.85 5.91 -0.09
N HIS A 195 27.43 7.12 -0.16
CA HIS A 195 26.70 8.37 0.07
C HIS A 195 25.97 8.91 -1.18
N PHE A 196 26.13 8.28 -2.35
CA PHE A 196 25.58 8.79 -3.61
C PHE A 196 24.12 8.44 -3.87
N ILE A 197 23.54 7.50 -3.11
CA ILE A 197 22.16 6.99 -3.23
C ILE A 197 21.62 6.78 -1.81
N HIS A 198 20.30 6.82 -1.59
CA HIS A 198 19.71 6.37 -0.32
C HIS A 198 20.21 4.97 0.04
N GLU A 199 20.70 4.79 1.26
CA GLU A 199 21.48 3.62 1.70
C GLU A 199 20.67 2.33 1.58
N TRP A 200 19.34 2.43 1.76
CA TRP A 200 18.43 1.30 1.61
C TRP A 200 18.34 0.79 0.16
N LEU A 201 18.50 1.66 -0.84
CA LEU A 201 18.38 1.30 -2.26
C LEU A 201 19.54 0.41 -2.72
N TRP A 202 20.68 0.38 -2.01
CA TRP A 202 21.72 -0.62 -2.24
C TRP A 202 21.26 -2.04 -1.92
N PHE A 203 20.40 -2.18 -0.91
CA PHE A 203 19.86 -3.47 -0.48
C PHE A 203 18.61 -3.84 -1.27
N TYR A 204 17.65 -2.92 -1.40
CA TYR A 204 16.40 -3.19 -2.10
C TYR A 204 16.47 -2.98 -3.61
N GLY A 205 17.39 -2.17 -4.15
CA GLY A 205 17.49 -1.90 -5.59
C GLY A 205 17.61 -3.16 -6.44
N PRO A 206 18.53 -4.11 -6.13
CA PRO A 206 18.59 -5.38 -6.84
C PRO A 206 17.29 -6.20 -6.73
N VAL A 207 16.66 -6.21 -5.55
CA VAL A 207 15.38 -6.90 -5.32
C VAL A 207 14.26 -6.24 -6.14
N ALA A 208 14.21 -4.91 -6.17
CA ALA A 208 13.25 -4.11 -6.92
C ALA A 208 13.38 -4.38 -8.43
N VAL A 209 14.60 -4.49 -8.97
CA VAL A 209 14.81 -4.88 -10.38
C VAL A 209 14.23 -6.26 -10.66
N VAL A 210 14.45 -7.24 -9.78
CA VAL A 210 13.86 -8.58 -9.92
C VAL A 210 12.33 -8.52 -9.87
N VAL A 211 11.75 -7.74 -8.95
CA VAL A 211 10.30 -7.52 -8.83
C VAL A 211 9.73 -6.87 -10.08
N VAL A 212 10.39 -5.85 -10.63
CA VAL A 212 9.97 -5.17 -11.87
C VAL A 212 9.97 -6.14 -13.05
N ILE A 213 11.04 -6.93 -13.24
CA ILE A 213 11.11 -7.94 -14.30
C ILE A 213 10.01 -8.98 -14.11
N PHE A 214 9.80 -9.42 -12.87
CA PHE A 214 8.75 -10.37 -12.53
C PHE A 214 7.35 -9.81 -12.83
N PHE A 215 7.04 -8.58 -12.42
CA PHE A 215 5.77 -7.90 -12.70
C PHE A 215 5.56 -7.72 -14.19
N ALA A 216 6.56 -7.22 -14.93
CA ALA A 216 6.46 -7.06 -16.38
C ALA A 216 6.15 -8.39 -17.08
N ARG A 217 6.86 -9.48 -16.73
CA ARG A 217 6.58 -10.82 -17.26
C ARG A 217 5.20 -11.31 -16.88
N PHE A 218 4.78 -11.11 -15.63
CA PHE A 218 3.48 -11.50 -15.15
C PHE A 218 2.35 -10.75 -15.90
N PHE A 219 2.48 -9.43 -16.09
CA PHE A 219 1.51 -8.62 -16.82
C PHE A 219 1.43 -8.99 -18.30
N LEU A 220 2.56 -9.21 -18.97
CA LEU A 220 2.59 -9.66 -20.37
C LEU A 220 1.88 -11.01 -20.51
N LYS A 221 2.13 -11.95 -19.59
CA LYS A 221 1.52 -13.28 -19.64
C LYS A 221 0.02 -13.24 -19.38
N ARG A 222 -0.44 -12.47 -18.37
CA ARG A 222 -1.84 -12.51 -17.89
C ARG A 222 -2.76 -11.49 -18.58
N PHE A 223 -2.22 -10.38 -19.08
CA PHE A 223 -3.04 -9.26 -19.60
C PHE A 223 -2.89 -9.00 -21.09
N SER A 224 -2.11 -9.81 -21.81
CA SER A 224 -1.95 -9.70 -23.28
C SER A 224 -3.27 -9.71 -24.06
N TYR A 225 -4.32 -10.33 -23.53
CA TYR A 225 -5.64 -10.35 -24.15
C TYR A 225 -6.35 -8.98 -24.17
N SER A 226 -5.91 -8.02 -23.36
CA SER A 226 -6.54 -6.70 -23.25
C SER A 226 -5.49 -5.59 -23.22
N PRO A 227 -5.24 -4.92 -24.36
CA PRO A 227 -4.28 -3.81 -24.42
C PRO A 227 -4.58 -2.68 -23.43
N LYS A 228 -5.86 -2.44 -23.11
CA LYS A 228 -6.27 -1.45 -22.11
C LYS A 228 -5.81 -1.82 -20.70
N VAL A 229 -6.08 -3.06 -20.25
CA VAL A 229 -5.62 -3.53 -18.94
C VAL A 229 -4.10 -3.54 -18.88
N MET A 230 -3.46 -4.12 -19.90
CA MET A 230 -2.00 -4.17 -19.99
C MET A 230 -1.37 -2.77 -19.95
N GLY A 231 -1.89 -1.83 -20.73
CA GLY A 231 -1.45 -0.43 -20.73
C GLY A 231 -1.59 0.21 -19.35
N THR A 232 -2.74 0.06 -18.68
CA THR A 232 -2.92 0.57 -17.31
C THR A 232 -1.89 -0.02 -16.33
N MET A 233 -1.63 -1.33 -16.39
CA MET A 233 -0.66 -1.99 -15.50
C MET A 233 0.78 -1.55 -15.76
N PHE A 234 1.16 -1.31 -17.01
CA PHE A 234 2.49 -0.80 -17.35
C PHE A 234 2.66 0.68 -17.01
N VAL A 235 1.63 1.50 -17.15
CA VAL A 235 1.67 2.90 -16.68
C VAL A 235 1.84 2.94 -15.17
N ALA A 236 1.08 2.13 -14.43
CA ALA A 236 1.22 1.99 -12.98
C ALA A 236 2.64 1.58 -12.57
N LEU A 237 3.20 0.55 -13.23
CA LEU A 237 4.57 0.09 -13.00
C LEU A 237 5.61 1.17 -13.34
N THR A 238 5.38 1.96 -14.39
CA THR A 238 6.28 3.05 -14.77
C THR A 238 6.30 4.15 -13.71
N LEU A 239 5.15 4.49 -13.11
CA LEU A 239 5.10 5.46 -12.01
C LEU A 239 5.93 4.99 -10.82
N TRP A 240 5.80 3.72 -10.43
CA TRP A 240 6.57 3.12 -9.34
C TRP A 240 8.07 2.99 -9.63
N ILE A 241 8.46 2.67 -10.88
CA ILE A 241 9.88 2.73 -11.27
C ILE A 241 10.37 4.18 -11.22
N GLY A 242 9.51 5.14 -11.59
CA GLY A 242 9.75 6.57 -11.48
C GLY A 242 10.15 6.96 -10.05
N VAL A 243 9.40 6.52 -9.04
CA VAL A 243 9.72 6.72 -7.61
C VAL A 243 11.17 6.34 -7.29
N LEU A 244 11.57 5.10 -7.59
CA LEU A 244 12.93 4.61 -7.31
C LEU A 244 14.02 5.42 -8.03
N ILE A 245 13.73 5.90 -9.25
CA ILE A 245 14.65 6.75 -10.00
C ILE A 245 14.73 8.14 -9.36
N LEU A 246 13.60 8.73 -8.97
CA LEU A 246 13.55 10.05 -8.35
C LEU A 246 14.30 10.03 -7.01
N GLU A 247 14.05 9.05 -6.14
CA GLU A 247 14.80 8.87 -4.89
C GLU A 247 16.30 8.67 -5.13
N GLY A 248 16.65 7.81 -6.09
CA GLY A 248 18.05 7.54 -6.42
C GLY A 248 18.80 8.79 -6.93
N LEU A 249 18.08 9.73 -7.55
CA LEU A 249 18.63 11.01 -8.03
C LEU A 249 18.58 12.12 -6.98
N SER A 250 17.69 12.02 -5.98
CA SER A 250 17.40 13.05 -4.99
C SER A 250 18.65 13.58 -4.29
N LYS A 251 19.38 12.70 -3.57
CA LYS A 251 20.57 13.05 -2.79
C LYS A 251 21.67 13.77 -3.57
N LYS A 252 21.84 13.43 -4.85
CA LYS A 252 22.97 13.89 -5.66
C LYS A 252 22.63 15.12 -6.49
N VAL A 253 21.40 15.20 -6.97
CA VAL A 253 20.99 16.19 -7.98
C VAL A 253 20.10 17.27 -7.38
N VAL A 254 19.25 16.93 -6.42
CA VAL A 254 18.17 17.81 -5.97
C VAL A 254 18.44 18.41 -4.60
N ASP A 255 18.81 17.57 -3.63
CA ASP A 255 19.14 18.01 -2.25
C ASP A 255 20.17 19.15 -2.20
N PRO A 256 21.21 19.19 -3.07
CA PRO A 256 22.20 20.28 -3.05
C PRO A 256 21.70 21.60 -3.65
N LEU A 257 20.58 21.61 -4.39
CA LEU A 257 20.13 22.78 -5.16
C LEU A 257 19.28 23.73 -4.31
N SER A 258 18.20 23.23 -3.71
CA SER A 258 17.40 23.97 -2.73
C SER A 258 16.34 23.08 -2.06
N TYR A 259 15.83 23.55 -0.91
CA TYR A 259 14.72 22.92 -0.20
C TYR A 259 13.43 22.86 -1.04
N ASP A 260 13.15 23.88 -1.86
CA ASP A 260 11.94 23.93 -2.68
C ASP A 260 11.94 22.83 -3.77
N TYR A 261 13.11 22.55 -4.36
CA TYR A 261 13.21 21.46 -5.34
C TYR A 261 13.05 20.09 -4.70
N THR A 262 13.59 19.90 -3.50
CA THR A 262 13.43 18.66 -2.71
C THR A 262 11.95 18.41 -2.42
N ARG A 263 11.22 19.45 -2.03
CA ARG A 263 9.79 19.36 -1.72
C ARG A 263 8.92 19.02 -2.93
N ILE A 264 9.23 19.59 -4.11
CA ILE A 264 8.56 19.24 -5.35
C ILE A 264 8.82 17.78 -5.72
N LEU A 265 10.08 17.33 -5.60
CA LEU A 265 10.46 15.95 -5.91
C LEU A 265 9.69 14.95 -5.06
N ILE A 266 9.66 15.15 -3.75
CA ILE A 266 8.91 14.31 -2.80
C ILE A 266 7.42 14.28 -3.14
N GLY A 267 6.80 15.44 -3.43
CA GLY A 267 5.38 15.47 -3.82
C GLY A 267 5.11 14.69 -5.11
N ILE A 268 6.01 14.76 -6.09
CA ILE A 268 5.89 13.95 -7.32
C ILE A 268 6.05 12.46 -7.01
N GLU A 269 7.02 12.11 -6.17
CA GLU A 269 7.34 10.75 -5.77
C GLU A 269 6.15 10.07 -5.05
N GLU A 270 5.69 10.67 -3.96
CA GLU A 270 4.54 10.22 -3.17
C GLU A 270 3.27 10.16 -4.01
N GLY A 271 3.05 11.17 -4.86
CA GLY A 271 1.95 11.21 -5.82
C GLY A 271 2.03 10.07 -6.84
N PHE A 272 3.22 9.74 -7.35
CA PHE A 272 3.44 8.63 -8.28
C PHE A 272 3.18 7.28 -7.62
N GLU A 273 3.58 7.11 -6.36
CA GLU A 273 3.33 5.88 -5.62
C GLU A 273 1.83 5.64 -5.43
N MET A 274 1.11 6.62 -4.89
CA MET A 274 -0.32 6.52 -4.62
C MET A 274 -1.15 6.40 -5.92
N LEU A 275 -0.80 7.14 -6.96
CA LEU A 275 -1.47 7.06 -8.25
C LEU A 275 -1.18 5.70 -8.92
N GLY A 276 0.07 5.23 -8.87
CA GLY A 276 0.47 3.91 -9.34
C GLY A 276 -0.33 2.80 -8.68
N ALA A 277 -0.45 2.83 -7.34
CA ALA A 277 -1.27 1.90 -6.59
C ALA A 277 -2.75 1.96 -7.02
N THR A 278 -3.31 3.14 -7.25
CA THR A 278 -4.69 3.31 -7.78
C THR A 278 -4.85 2.64 -9.13
N LEU A 279 -3.92 2.88 -10.05
CA LEU A 279 -3.95 2.32 -11.39
C LEU A 279 -3.81 0.81 -11.36
N PHE A 280 -3.00 0.25 -10.47
CA PHE A 280 -2.96 -1.20 -10.25
C PHE A 280 -4.33 -1.73 -9.79
N ILE A 281 -4.98 -1.08 -8.82
CA ILE A 281 -6.33 -1.49 -8.38
C ILE A 281 -7.30 -1.43 -9.55
N ILE A 282 -7.28 -0.35 -10.37
CA ILE A 282 -8.12 -0.20 -11.56
C ILE A 282 -7.86 -1.33 -12.57
N GLY A 283 -6.59 -1.67 -12.82
CA GLY A 283 -6.19 -2.70 -13.77
C GLY A 283 -6.65 -4.10 -13.33
N PHE A 284 -6.36 -4.49 -12.10
CA PHE A 284 -6.84 -5.77 -11.54
C PHE A 284 -8.37 -5.82 -11.44
N SER A 285 -9.02 -4.73 -11.00
CA SER A 285 -10.48 -4.55 -11.00
C SER A 285 -11.08 -4.82 -12.38
N LYS A 286 -10.52 -4.19 -13.42
CA LYS A 286 -11.02 -4.34 -14.79
C LYS A 286 -10.78 -5.75 -15.30
N HIS A 287 -9.63 -6.35 -14.99
CA HIS A 287 -9.36 -7.75 -15.32
C HIS A 287 -10.36 -8.70 -14.66
N LEU A 288 -10.61 -8.54 -13.35
CA LEU A 288 -11.59 -9.31 -12.61
C LEU A 288 -13.00 -9.20 -13.21
N LYS A 289 -13.40 -7.99 -13.61
CA LYS A 289 -14.68 -7.76 -14.29
C LYS A 289 -14.75 -8.50 -15.64
N ASN A 290 -13.68 -8.43 -16.44
CA ASN A 290 -13.61 -9.15 -17.72
C ASN A 290 -13.72 -10.68 -17.52
N LEU A 291 -13.11 -11.23 -16.47
CA LEU A 291 -13.23 -12.66 -16.14
C LEU A 291 -14.67 -13.05 -15.80
N GLN A 292 -15.35 -12.22 -14.99
CA GLN A 292 -16.74 -12.45 -14.62
C GLN A 292 -17.69 -12.39 -15.82
N GLU A 293 -17.52 -11.39 -16.69
CA GLU A 293 -18.29 -11.24 -17.92
C GLU A 293 -18.12 -12.44 -18.87
N LYS A 294 -16.92 -13.05 -18.93
CA LYS A 294 -16.67 -14.28 -19.70
C LYS A 294 -17.31 -15.53 -19.08
N SER A 295 -17.45 -15.57 -17.76
CA SER A 295 -18.01 -16.72 -17.03
C SER A 295 -19.55 -16.76 -17.02
N THR A 296 -20.20 -15.63 -17.32
CA THR A 296 -21.67 -15.57 -17.41
C THR A 296 -22.11 -16.12 -18.78
N PRO A 297 -22.96 -17.17 -18.85
CA PRO A 297 -23.49 -17.64 -20.12
C PRO A 297 -24.26 -16.49 -20.78
N LYS A 298 -23.95 -16.22 -22.05
CA LYS A 298 -24.77 -15.32 -22.86
C LYS A 298 -26.15 -15.97 -23.00
N LEU A 299 -27.17 -15.35 -22.40
CA LEU A 299 -28.58 -15.67 -22.62
C LEU A 299 -28.96 -15.42 -24.08
#